data_AF-A0A3P5HFI0-F1
#
_entry.id   AF-A0A3P5HFI0-F1
#
_cell.length_a   1.000
_cell.length_b   1.000
_cell.length_c   1.000
_cell.angle_alpha   90.00
_cell.angle_beta   90.00
_cell.angle_gamma   90.00
#
_symmetry.space_group_name_H-M   'P 1'
#
loop_
_entity.id
_entity.type
_entity.pdbx_description
1 polymer ?
#
loop_
_entity_poly.entity_id
_entity_poly.type
_entity_poly.pdbx_seq_one_letter_code
_entity_poly.pdbx_strand_id
1 'polypeptide(L)'
;MTGKISGLRVSGGDRLQVASVSEDAMTVVVPGRAEPASLPVSDSPFTALKLENGWVETPGHSVSDSAKVFASVTQMAMDNATLNGLARSGRDVRLYSSLDETRTAEKLARHPSFTVVSEQIKARAGETLLETAISLQKTGLHTPAQQAIHLALPVVESKNLAFSMVDLLTEAKSFAAEGTSFTELGGNQCADKTR
;
A
#
# COMPACT_ATOMS: atom_id res chain seq x y z
N MET A 1 1.67 19.69 14.16
CA MET A 1 0.68 20.32 15.08
C MET A 1 -0.68 20.11 14.47
N THR A 2 -1.61 19.56 15.23
CA THR A 2 -2.83 18.95 14.67
C THR A 2 -4.10 19.80 14.83
N GLY A 3 -4.02 20.96 15.51
CA GLY A 3 -5.15 21.86 15.67
C GLY A 3 -4.89 23.02 16.63
N LYS A 4 -5.86 23.93 16.79
CA LYS A 4 -5.71 25.15 17.60
C LYS A 4 -5.31 24.83 19.05
N ILE A 5 -4.35 25.60 19.56
CA ILE A 5 -3.96 25.62 20.97
C ILE A 5 -4.58 26.86 21.61
N SER A 6 -5.28 26.66 22.73
CA SER A 6 -5.88 27.74 23.50
C SER A 6 -4.82 28.77 23.91
N GLY A 7 -5.05 30.04 23.62
CA GLY A 7 -4.12 31.14 23.96
C GLY A 7 -3.02 31.43 22.93
N LEU A 8 -2.94 30.67 21.83
CA LEU A 8 -2.00 30.93 20.74
C LEU A 8 -2.71 31.12 19.39
N ARG A 9 -2.20 32.04 18.57
CA ARG A 9 -2.69 32.27 17.20
C ARG A 9 -2.02 31.31 16.23
N VAL A 10 -2.26 30.02 16.43
CA VAL A 10 -1.64 28.92 15.67
C VAL A 10 -2.72 27.98 15.12
N SER A 11 -2.47 27.42 13.94
CA SER A 11 -3.38 26.53 13.21
C SER A 11 -2.70 25.21 12.86
N GLY A 12 -3.52 24.21 12.48
CA GLY A 12 -3.00 22.91 12.04
C GLY A 12 -2.00 23.07 10.89
N GLY A 13 -0.85 22.41 11.01
CA GLY A 13 0.29 22.54 10.09
C GLY A 13 1.38 23.52 10.55
N ASP A 14 1.14 24.34 11.58
CA ASP A 14 2.18 25.25 12.09
C ASP A 14 3.28 24.50 12.85
N ARG A 15 4.52 24.98 12.70
CA ARG A 15 5.69 24.47 13.43
C ARG A 15 6.03 25.38 14.58
N LEU A 16 6.25 24.78 15.75
CA LEU A 16 6.67 25.47 16.97
C LEU A 16 8.09 25.05 17.34
N GLN A 17 8.90 26.00 17.79
CA GLN A 17 10.22 25.71 18.34
C GLN A 17 10.16 25.79 19.86
N VAL A 18 10.61 24.74 20.54
CA VAL A 18 10.70 24.72 22.01
C VAL A 18 12.05 25.32 22.41
N ALA A 19 12.03 26.42 23.17
CA ALA A 19 13.24 27.06 23.67
C ALA A 19 13.71 26.46 25.00
N SER A 20 12.77 26.15 25.90
CA SER A 20 13.04 25.47 27.17
C SER A 20 11.83 24.66 27.60
N VAL A 21 12.08 23.60 28.36
CA VAL A 21 11.05 22.74 28.96
C VAL A 21 11.39 22.50 30.42
N SER A 22 10.40 22.72 31.30
CA SER A 22 10.43 22.35 32.72
C SER A 22 9.20 21.49 33.06
N GLU A 23 9.13 20.99 34.30
CA GLU A 23 8.00 20.16 34.76
C GLU A 23 6.66 20.90 34.69
N ASP A 24 6.67 22.23 34.92
CA ASP A 24 5.45 23.03 34.98
C ASP A 24 5.13 23.75 33.66
N ALA A 25 6.14 24.09 32.87
CA ALA A 25 5.98 24.97 31.72
C ALA A 25 6.93 24.67 30.55
N MET A 26 6.41 24.80 29.34
CA MET A 26 7.17 24.73 28.09
C MET A 26 7.16 26.10 27.42
N THR A 27 8.35 26.64 27.17
CA THR A 27 8.51 27.90 26.46
C THR A 27 8.63 27.64 24.97
N VAL A 28 7.71 28.17 24.18
CA VAL A 28 7.67 28.00 22.72
C VAL A 28 7.84 29.32 21.98
N VAL A 29 8.61 29.28 20.91
CA VAL A 29 8.74 30.35 19.92
C VAL A 29 7.75 30.07 18.79
N VAL A 30 6.85 31.01 18.57
CA VAL A 30 5.83 30.96 17.52
C VAL A 30 6.30 31.81 16.35
N PRO A 31 6.30 31.31 15.11
CA PRO A 31 6.62 32.12 13.94
C PRO A 31 5.74 33.37 13.86
N GLY A 32 6.36 34.55 13.77
CA GLY A 32 5.65 35.84 13.73
C GLY A 32 5.28 36.43 15.09
N ARG A 33 5.70 35.82 16.21
CA ARG A 33 5.59 36.39 17.56
C ARG A 33 6.99 36.72 18.10
N ALA A 34 7.19 37.97 18.55
CA ALA A 34 8.48 38.40 19.10
C ALA A 34 8.77 37.81 20.48
N GLU A 35 7.75 37.69 21.33
CA GLU A 35 7.92 37.12 22.68
C GLU A 35 7.57 35.62 22.72
N PRO A 36 8.40 34.79 23.40
CA PRO A 36 8.07 33.40 23.65
C PRO A 36 6.76 33.24 24.42
N ALA A 37 6.03 32.16 24.16
CA ALA A 37 4.81 31.83 24.88
C ALA A 37 5.05 30.68 25.85
N SER A 38 4.45 30.75 27.04
CA SER A 38 4.46 29.66 28.00
C SER A 38 3.23 28.78 27.80
N LEU A 39 3.43 27.46 27.69
CA LEU A 39 2.40 26.44 27.59
C LEU A 39 2.51 25.48 28.80
N PRO A 40 1.38 25.03 29.37
CA PRO A 40 1.40 24.08 30.46
C PRO A 40 1.90 22.71 29.98
N VAL A 41 2.74 22.07 30.80
CA VAL A 41 3.13 20.67 30.61
C VAL A 41 2.29 19.84 31.59
N SER A 42 1.54 18.87 31.08
CA SER A 42 0.67 18.03 31.91
C SER A 42 0.59 16.63 31.32
N ASP A 43 0.45 15.65 32.20
CA ASP A 43 0.29 14.22 31.91
C ASP A 43 -1.18 13.79 31.79
N SER A 44 -2.12 14.70 32.06
CA SER A 44 -3.56 14.44 31.95
C SER A 44 -4.07 14.62 30.52
N PRO A 45 -4.93 13.72 30.00
CA PRO A 45 -5.48 13.82 28.66
C PRO A 45 -6.43 15.02 28.47
N PHE A 46 -6.97 15.58 29.55
CA PHE A 46 -7.91 16.72 29.50
C PHE A 46 -7.20 18.08 29.33
N THR A 47 -5.91 18.14 29.67
CA THR A 47 -5.03 19.32 29.54
C THR A 47 -3.98 19.12 28.45
N ALA A 48 -4.02 17.99 27.74
CA ALA A 48 -3.06 17.65 26.70
C ALA A 48 -3.10 18.62 25.52
N LEU A 49 -1.90 19.04 25.08
CA LEU A 49 -1.72 19.90 23.92
C LEU A 49 -1.84 19.10 22.63
N LYS A 50 -2.43 19.70 21.59
CA LYS A 50 -2.58 19.13 20.24
C LYS A 50 -1.29 19.22 19.43
N LEU A 51 -0.22 18.63 19.97
CA LEU A 51 1.11 18.61 19.38
C LEU A 51 1.49 17.18 18.98
N GLU A 52 2.34 17.07 17.98
CA GLU A 52 2.90 15.81 17.50
C GLU A 52 4.37 16.05 17.10
N ASN A 53 5.08 14.98 16.75
CA ASN A 53 6.46 15.11 16.28
C ASN A 53 6.52 15.99 15.02
N GLY A 54 7.39 17.00 15.06
CA GLY A 54 7.62 17.88 13.92
C GLY A 54 8.92 17.62 13.19
N TRP A 55 9.62 16.50 13.41
CA TRP A 55 10.91 16.16 12.81
C TRP A 55 10.77 15.17 11.66
N VAL A 56 9.96 14.13 11.86
CA VAL A 56 9.71 13.07 10.89
C VAL A 56 8.25 13.15 10.48
N GLU A 57 8.03 13.22 9.19
CA GLU A 57 6.70 13.37 8.60
C GLU A 57 6.46 12.30 7.54
N THR A 58 5.19 12.07 7.22
CA THR A 58 4.83 11.25 6.07
C THR A 58 5.28 11.92 4.77
N PRO A 59 5.73 11.16 3.76
CA PRO A 59 6.11 11.72 2.47
C PRO A 59 5.00 12.61 1.89
N GLY A 60 5.34 13.81 1.45
CA GLY A 60 4.40 14.75 0.86
C GLY A 60 3.57 15.57 1.86
N HIS A 61 3.81 15.45 3.16
CA HIS A 61 3.09 16.23 4.19
C HIS A 61 3.52 17.71 4.19
N SER A 62 4.82 17.97 4.19
CA SER A 62 5.38 19.31 3.97
C SER A 62 5.56 19.61 2.48
N VAL A 63 5.40 20.87 2.08
CA VAL A 63 5.64 21.36 0.70
C VAL A 63 6.57 22.57 0.77
N SER A 64 7.67 22.53 0.02
CA SER A 64 8.64 23.62 -0.01
C SER A 64 9.40 23.63 -1.34
N ASP A 65 9.64 24.81 -1.89
CA ASP A 65 10.30 24.97 -3.20
C ASP A 65 11.83 24.73 -3.15
N SER A 66 12.43 24.78 -1.95
CA SER A 66 13.89 24.73 -1.78
C SER A 66 14.38 23.78 -0.69
N ALA A 67 13.49 23.03 -0.04
CA ALA A 67 13.88 22.12 1.04
C ALA A 67 14.72 20.95 0.51
N LYS A 68 15.66 20.49 1.35
CA LYS A 68 16.32 19.20 1.21
C LYS A 68 15.51 18.15 1.96
N VAL A 69 15.05 17.13 1.25
CA VAL A 69 14.21 16.06 1.79
C VAL A 69 15.09 14.86 2.09
N PHE A 70 14.99 14.33 3.31
CA PHE A 70 15.66 13.10 3.72
C PHE A 70 14.58 12.04 3.93
N ALA A 71 14.66 10.95 3.16
CA ALA A 71 13.66 9.89 3.21
C ALA A 71 14.33 8.53 3.29
N SER A 72 13.93 7.69 4.26
CA SER A 72 14.23 6.27 4.21
C SER A 72 13.04 5.54 3.60
N VAL A 73 13.24 4.85 2.49
CA VAL A 73 12.16 4.18 1.76
C VAL A 73 12.46 2.69 1.68
N THR A 74 11.53 1.88 2.17
CA THR A 74 11.61 0.42 2.07
C THR A 74 11.32 -0.03 0.64
N GLN A 75 11.68 -1.27 0.31
CA GLN A 75 11.49 -1.81 -1.04
C GLN A 75 10.03 -1.81 -1.51
N MET A 76 9.07 -1.94 -0.58
CA MET A 76 7.64 -1.95 -0.88
C MET A 76 7.07 -0.54 -0.90
N ALA A 77 7.60 0.37 -0.07
CA ALA A 77 7.15 1.74 0.02
C ALA A 77 7.79 2.65 -1.05
N MET A 78 8.57 2.11 -1.98
CA MET A 78 9.13 2.85 -3.12
C MET A 78 8.11 2.86 -4.27
N ASP A 79 6.93 3.39 -3.98
CA ASP A 79 5.80 3.47 -4.90
C ASP A 79 5.63 4.90 -5.46
N ASN A 80 4.72 5.06 -6.43
CA ASN A 80 4.53 6.35 -7.09
C ASN A 80 3.99 7.44 -6.15
N ALA A 81 3.14 7.04 -5.19
CA ALA A 81 2.52 7.99 -4.27
C ALA A 81 3.57 8.60 -3.33
N THR A 82 4.46 7.77 -2.79
CA THR A 82 5.56 8.22 -1.93
C THR A 82 6.57 9.06 -2.71
N LEU A 83 7.01 8.64 -3.90
CA LEU A 83 7.99 9.40 -4.70
C LEU A 83 7.47 10.78 -5.12
N ASN A 84 6.22 10.87 -5.56
CA ASN A 84 5.60 12.18 -5.87
C ASN A 84 5.42 13.02 -4.61
N GLY A 85 5.09 12.39 -3.47
CA GLY A 85 5.07 13.05 -2.18
C GLY A 85 6.42 13.68 -1.85
N LEU A 86 7.51 12.93 -1.99
CA LEU A 86 8.87 13.42 -1.73
C LEU A 86 9.27 14.56 -2.69
N ALA A 87 8.96 14.43 -3.98
CA ALA A 87 9.24 15.48 -4.96
C ALA A 87 8.46 16.77 -4.68
N ARG A 88 7.24 16.65 -4.14
CA ARG A 88 6.44 17.81 -3.69
C ARG A 88 7.01 18.44 -2.41
N SER A 89 7.64 17.65 -1.56
CA SER A 89 8.22 18.15 -0.31
C SER A 89 9.49 18.98 -0.49
N GLY A 90 10.23 18.79 -1.58
CA GLY A 90 11.43 19.59 -1.86
C GLY A 90 12.16 19.20 -3.15
N ARG A 91 13.04 20.09 -3.60
CA ARG A 91 13.76 19.94 -4.87
C ARG A 91 14.95 18.97 -4.81
N ASP A 92 15.56 18.81 -3.65
CA ASP A 92 16.74 17.94 -3.44
C ASP A 92 16.35 16.80 -2.51
N VAL A 93 16.10 15.61 -3.07
CA VAL A 93 15.65 14.42 -2.33
C VAL A 93 16.80 13.44 -2.15
N ARG A 94 17.13 13.14 -0.89
CA ARG A 94 18.10 12.12 -0.49
C ARG A 94 17.36 10.89 0.00
N LEU A 95 17.43 9.83 -0.80
CA LEU A 95 16.76 8.56 -0.52
C LEU A 95 17.74 7.55 0.08
N TYR A 96 17.40 7.02 1.25
CA TYR A 96 18.10 5.92 1.89
C TYR A 96 17.30 4.65 1.69
N SER A 97 17.91 3.66 1.06
CA SER A 97 17.34 2.32 0.88
C SER A 97 18.32 1.27 1.36
N SER A 98 17.81 0.07 1.64
CA SER A 98 18.64 -1.11 1.93
C SER A 98 19.23 -1.76 0.67
N LEU A 99 18.89 -1.25 -0.51
CA LEU A 99 19.36 -1.74 -1.80
C LEU A 99 20.59 -0.95 -2.28
N ASP A 100 21.42 -1.62 -3.08
CA ASP A 100 22.49 -0.95 -3.82
C ASP A 100 21.93 0.13 -4.75
N GLU A 101 22.76 1.13 -5.05
CA GLU A 101 22.38 2.29 -5.88
C GLU A 101 21.85 1.86 -7.26
N THR A 102 22.49 0.89 -7.90
CA THR A 102 22.09 0.38 -9.23
C THR A 102 20.71 -0.28 -9.19
N ARG A 103 20.43 -1.10 -8.17
CA ARG A 103 19.12 -1.75 -7.99
C ARG A 103 18.03 -0.74 -7.65
N THR A 104 18.38 0.29 -6.89
CA THR A 104 17.48 1.40 -6.55
C THR A 104 17.13 2.20 -7.80
N ALA A 105 18.14 2.52 -8.64
CA ALA A 105 17.94 3.20 -9.91
C ALA A 105 17.13 2.36 -10.91
N GLU A 106 17.41 1.05 -11.02
CA GLU A 106 16.60 0.14 -11.83
C GLU A 106 15.15 0.10 -11.35
N LYS A 107 14.90 -0.01 -10.04
CA LYS A 107 13.53 0.04 -9.51
C LYS A 107 12.85 1.35 -9.85
N LEU A 108 13.53 2.48 -9.64
CA LEU A 108 13.00 3.79 -9.96
C LEU A 108 12.65 3.92 -11.46
N ALA A 109 13.49 3.37 -12.34
CA ALA A 109 13.25 3.33 -13.79
C ALA A 109 12.15 2.33 -14.20
N ARG A 110 11.98 1.23 -13.44
CA ARG A 110 10.95 0.19 -13.65
C ARG A 110 9.59 0.56 -13.09
N HIS A 111 9.40 1.75 -12.51
CA HIS A 111 8.11 2.23 -12.05
C HIS A 111 7.47 3.13 -13.12
N PRO A 112 6.83 2.56 -14.16
CA PRO A 112 6.03 3.35 -15.08
C PRO A 112 4.85 3.90 -14.29
N SER A 113 4.79 5.22 -14.28
CA SER A 113 3.65 6.02 -13.86
C SER A 113 2.43 5.55 -14.65
N PHE A 114 1.38 5.12 -13.96
CA PHE A 114 0.04 4.84 -14.50
C PHE A 114 -0.05 3.76 -15.60
N THR A 115 -0.20 2.49 -15.23
CA THR A 115 -0.99 1.61 -16.09
C THR A 115 -2.46 1.88 -15.80
N VAL A 116 -3.21 2.38 -16.77
CA VAL A 116 -4.67 2.56 -16.63
C VAL A 116 -5.29 1.19 -16.31
N VAL A 117 -6.35 1.10 -15.50
CA VAL A 117 -7.03 -0.18 -15.21
C VAL A 117 -7.40 -0.92 -16.51
N SER A 118 -7.71 -0.17 -17.57
CA SER A 118 -7.92 -0.71 -18.91
C SER A 118 -6.69 -1.39 -19.50
N GLU A 119 -5.50 -0.85 -19.28
CA GLU A 119 -4.23 -1.44 -19.71
C GLU A 119 -3.88 -2.69 -18.90
N GLN A 120 -4.21 -2.73 -17.61
CA GLN A 120 -4.07 -3.94 -16.79
C GLN A 120 -5.00 -5.06 -17.26
N ILE A 121 -6.26 -4.73 -17.57
CA ILE A 121 -7.23 -5.70 -18.11
C ILE A 121 -6.77 -6.22 -19.47
N LYS A 122 -6.28 -5.34 -20.34
CA LYS A 122 -5.70 -5.67 -21.64
C LYS A 122 -4.47 -6.59 -21.52
N ALA A 123 -3.49 -6.20 -20.69
CA ALA A 123 -2.27 -6.98 -20.47
C ALA A 123 -2.57 -8.36 -19.88
N ARG A 124 -3.53 -8.46 -18.95
CA ARG A 124 -3.93 -9.74 -18.35
C ARG A 124 -4.68 -10.64 -19.32
N ALA A 125 -5.48 -10.07 -20.22
CA ALA A 125 -6.21 -10.82 -21.25
C ALA A 125 -5.37 -11.09 -22.52
N GLY A 126 -4.22 -10.43 -22.70
CA GLY A 126 -3.42 -10.47 -23.93
C GLY A 126 -4.07 -9.75 -25.12
N GLU A 127 -5.07 -8.90 -24.85
CA GLU A 127 -5.90 -8.26 -25.88
C GLU A 127 -5.70 -6.75 -25.94
N THR A 128 -5.84 -6.17 -27.13
CA THR A 128 -5.65 -4.72 -27.34
C THR A 128 -6.92 -3.89 -27.11
N LEU A 129 -8.09 -4.51 -27.29
CA LEU A 129 -9.40 -3.91 -27.09
C LEU A 129 -9.91 -4.20 -25.67
N LEU A 130 -10.46 -3.18 -25.00
CA LEU A 130 -10.90 -3.31 -23.61
C LEU A 130 -12.16 -4.19 -23.49
N GLU A 131 -13.13 -4.01 -24.38
CA GLU A 131 -14.40 -4.74 -24.30
C GLU A 131 -14.21 -6.25 -24.53
N THR A 132 -13.34 -6.62 -25.49
CA THR A 132 -13.01 -8.04 -25.74
C THR A 132 -12.26 -8.62 -24.55
N ALA A 133 -11.30 -7.90 -23.99
CA ALA A 133 -10.57 -8.31 -22.79
C ALA A 133 -11.51 -8.55 -21.58
N ILE A 134 -12.49 -7.67 -21.37
CA ILE A 134 -13.50 -7.83 -20.32
C ILE A 134 -14.38 -9.06 -20.61
N SER A 135 -14.84 -9.23 -21.85
CA SER A 135 -15.65 -10.40 -22.20
C SER A 135 -14.89 -11.72 -22.01
N LEU A 136 -13.61 -11.76 -22.39
CA LEU A 136 -12.75 -12.93 -22.22
C LEU A 136 -12.53 -13.25 -20.74
N GLN A 137 -12.26 -12.25 -19.91
CA GLN A 137 -12.13 -12.44 -18.47
C GLN A 137 -13.45 -12.91 -17.83
N LYS A 138 -14.58 -12.41 -18.32
CA LYS A 138 -15.90 -12.83 -17.85
C LYS A 138 -16.22 -14.28 -18.24
N THR A 139 -15.87 -14.69 -19.46
CA THR A 139 -16.04 -16.08 -19.91
C THR A 139 -15.01 -17.04 -19.32
N GLY A 140 -13.83 -16.53 -18.94
CA GLY A 140 -12.76 -17.30 -18.30
C GLY A 140 -12.95 -17.49 -16.79
N LEU A 141 -14.08 -17.08 -16.22
CA LEU A 141 -14.37 -17.30 -14.81
C LEU A 141 -14.64 -18.78 -14.58
N HIS A 142 -13.88 -19.39 -13.67
CA HIS A 142 -14.06 -20.80 -13.33
C HIS A 142 -15.48 -21.05 -12.78
N THR A 143 -16.11 -22.13 -13.25
CA THR A 143 -17.31 -22.66 -12.58
C THR A 143 -16.96 -23.10 -11.15
N PRO A 144 -17.91 -23.17 -10.21
CA PRO A 144 -17.62 -23.61 -8.84
C PRO A 144 -16.90 -24.96 -8.76
N ALA A 145 -17.27 -25.90 -9.64
CA ALA A 145 -16.61 -27.20 -9.73
C ALA A 145 -15.18 -27.09 -10.31
N GLN A 146 -14.97 -26.27 -11.35
CA GLN A 146 -13.64 -26.06 -11.92
C GLN A 146 -12.70 -25.32 -10.95
N GLN A 147 -13.23 -24.37 -10.18
CA GLN A 147 -12.49 -23.66 -9.14
C GLN A 147 -12.06 -24.62 -8.02
N ALA A 148 -12.95 -25.54 -7.60
CA ALA A 148 -12.62 -26.56 -6.61
C ALA A 148 -11.48 -27.48 -7.06
N ILE A 149 -11.49 -27.88 -8.33
CA ILE A 149 -10.39 -28.68 -8.93
C ILE A 149 -9.10 -27.84 -9.03
N HIS A 150 -9.20 -26.58 -9.46
CA HIS A 150 -8.04 -25.69 -9.57
C HIS A 150 -7.36 -25.45 -8.22
N LEU A 151 -8.13 -25.33 -7.13
CA LEU A 151 -7.60 -25.19 -5.77
C LEU A 151 -7.00 -26.50 -5.23
N ALA A 152 -7.52 -27.65 -5.67
CA ALA A 152 -7.03 -28.97 -5.25
C ALA A 152 -5.72 -29.39 -5.93
N LEU A 153 -5.50 -28.99 -7.20
CA LEU A 153 -4.29 -29.31 -7.96
C LEU A 153 -2.98 -29.01 -7.22
N PRO A 154 -2.71 -27.77 -6.73
CA PRO A 154 -1.45 -27.49 -6.04
C PRO A 154 -1.27 -28.28 -4.73
N VAL A 155 -2.36 -28.62 -4.05
CA VAL A 155 -2.33 -29.42 -2.81
C VAL A 155 -1.92 -30.85 -3.10
N VAL A 156 -2.46 -31.44 -4.17
CA VAL A 156 -2.15 -32.80 -4.57
C VAL A 156 -0.77 -32.90 -5.22
N GLU A 157 -0.40 -31.92 -6.06
CA GLU A 157 0.95 -31.82 -6.65
C GLU A 157 2.04 -31.66 -5.59
N SER A 158 1.74 -31.01 -4.46
CA SER A 158 2.69 -30.90 -3.34
C SER A 158 3.03 -32.25 -2.69
N LYS A 159 2.14 -33.24 -2.80
CA LYS A 159 2.35 -34.60 -2.26
C LYS A 159 3.16 -35.44 -3.24
N ASN A 160 2.78 -35.46 -4.53
CA ASN A 160 3.52 -36.10 -5.62
C ASN A 160 3.08 -35.52 -6.97
N LEU A 161 4.01 -35.40 -7.92
CA LEU A 161 3.73 -34.91 -9.28
C LEU A 161 2.78 -35.86 -10.05
N ALA A 162 2.87 -37.17 -9.79
CA ALA A 162 1.91 -38.15 -10.27
C ALA A 162 0.89 -38.42 -9.16
N PHE A 163 -0.37 -38.08 -9.42
CA PHE A 163 -1.46 -38.27 -8.47
C PHE A 163 -2.62 -39.02 -9.10
N SER A 164 -3.42 -39.67 -8.26
CA SER A 164 -4.61 -40.37 -8.74
C SER A 164 -5.77 -39.39 -8.93
N MET A 165 -6.65 -39.70 -9.89
CA MET A 165 -7.88 -38.94 -10.09
C MET A 165 -8.78 -38.98 -8.84
N VAL A 166 -8.70 -40.07 -8.07
CA VAL A 166 -9.45 -40.22 -6.82
C VAL A 166 -8.96 -39.20 -5.79
N ASP A 167 -7.65 -39.07 -5.60
CA ASP A 167 -7.07 -38.12 -4.66
C ASP A 167 -7.45 -36.67 -5.03
N LEU A 168 -7.38 -36.35 -6.32
CA LEU A 168 -7.79 -35.03 -6.83
C LEU A 168 -9.26 -34.73 -6.56
N LEU A 169 -10.17 -35.68 -6.84
CA LEU A 169 -11.60 -35.48 -6.61
C LEU A 169 -11.94 -35.39 -5.12
N THR A 170 -11.24 -36.14 -4.26
CA THR A 170 -11.44 -36.06 -2.81
C THR A 170 -10.99 -34.72 -2.25
N GLU A 171 -9.84 -34.20 -2.66
CA GLU A 171 -9.32 -32.90 -2.24
C GLU A 171 -10.13 -31.75 -2.88
N ALA A 172 -10.60 -31.90 -4.12
CA ALA A 172 -11.50 -30.94 -4.75
C ALA A 172 -12.83 -30.84 -3.99
N LYS A 173 -13.37 -31.95 -3.49
CA LYS A 173 -14.62 -31.93 -2.72
C LYS A 173 -14.51 -31.09 -1.43
N SER A 174 -13.34 -31.04 -0.78
CA SER A 174 -13.14 -30.16 0.38
C SER A 174 -13.13 -28.67 0.05
N PHE A 175 -12.83 -28.28 -1.19
CA PHE A 175 -12.86 -26.88 -1.64
C PHE A 175 -14.16 -26.49 -2.35
N ALA A 176 -15.05 -27.44 -2.60
CA ALA A 176 -16.24 -27.23 -3.41
C ALA A 176 -17.41 -26.63 -2.59
N ALA A 177 -18.19 -25.75 -3.22
CA ALA A 177 -19.34 -25.10 -2.58
C ALA A 177 -20.47 -26.10 -2.24
N GLU A 178 -21.28 -25.79 -1.22
CA GLU A 178 -22.44 -26.61 -0.85
C GLU A 178 -23.36 -26.84 -2.06
N GLY A 179 -23.66 -28.11 -2.36
CA GLY A 179 -24.46 -28.53 -3.52
C GLY A 179 -23.64 -29.06 -4.71
N THR A 180 -22.33 -28.87 -4.76
CA THR A 180 -21.48 -29.45 -5.81
C THR A 180 -21.30 -30.96 -5.62
N SER A 181 -21.66 -31.74 -6.63
CA SER A 181 -21.62 -33.21 -6.57
C SER A 181 -20.36 -33.79 -7.22
N PHE A 182 -19.97 -35.01 -6.85
CA PHE A 182 -18.83 -35.69 -7.50
C PHE A 182 -19.01 -35.85 -9.01
N THR A 183 -20.24 -35.90 -9.50
CA THR A 183 -20.58 -35.93 -10.93
C THR A 183 -20.21 -34.63 -11.66
N GLU A 184 -20.30 -33.48 -10.99
CA GLU A 184 -19.91 -32.17 -11.56
C GLU A 184 -18.40 -31.96 -11.51
N LEU A 185 -17.73 -32.50 -10.49
CA LEU A 185 -16.27 -32.49 -10.38
C LEU A 185 -15.61 -33.44 -11.40
N GLY A 186 -16.23 -34.60 -11.67
CA GLY A 186 -15.74 -35.56 -12.66
C GLY A 186 -16.11 -35.22 -14.12
N GLY A 187 -17.25 -34.58 -14.36
CA GLY A 187 -17.76 -34.28 -15.71
C GLY A 187 -16.95 -33.22 -16.47
N ASN A 188 -16.33 -32.28 -15.75
CA ASN A 188 -15.64 -31.15 -16.37
C ASN A 188 -14.24 -31.48 -16.92
N GLN A 189 -13.66 -32.66 -16.62
CA GLN A 189 -12.40 -33.08 -17.23
C GLN A 189 -12.57 -33.75 -18.61
N CYS A 190 -13.76 -34.25 -18.95
CA CYS A 190 -14.00 -34.86 -20.27
C CYS A 190 -14.30 -33.84 -21.38
N ALA A 191 -14.67 -32.60 -21.03
CA ALA A 191 -15.03 -31.58 -22.02
C ALA A 191 -13.81 -30.81 -22.58
N ASP A 192 -12.65 -30.85 -21.90
CA ASP A 192 -11.47 -30.05 -22.25
C ASP A 192 -10.36 -30.88 -22.93
N LYS A 193 -10.75 -31.89 -23.73
CA LYS A 193 -9.82 -32.72 -24.53
C LYS A 193 -10.08 -32.65 -26.05
N THR A 194 -10.82 -31.64 -26.51
CA THR A 194 -11.06 -31.39 -27.95
C THR A 194 -10.60 -30.00 -28.39
N ARG A 195 -9.39 -29.59 -27.99
CA ARG A 195 -8.64 -28.59 -28.73
C ARG A 195 -7.15 -28.93 -28.77
#